data_AF-A0A538UAG5-F1
#
_entry.id   AF-A0A538UAG5-F1
#
_cell.length_a   1.000
_cell.length_b   1.000
_cell.length_c   1.000
_cell.angle_alpha   90.00
_cell.angle_beta   90.00
_cell.angle_gamma   90.00
#
_symmetry.space_group_name_H-M   'P 1'
#
loop_
_entity.id
_entity.type
_entity.pdbx_description
1 polymer ?
#
loop_
_entity_poly.entity_id
_entity_poly.type
_entity_poly.pdbx_seq_one_letter_code
_entity_poly.pdbx_strand_id
1 'polypeptide(L)'
;MSARLAAGPMASGAHKPVRAPGEPPLFLHELIADAPPGARVLDAGCGPGSWRYGDRPDLDVVGFDVKFPPGPPPQSPRVSVLRADLARVPLRDGCVDLTVCHYVLEHVSALEPCCDELSRVTRLGGTLYLSVPRAASFDDRLYRFAGYFAKYALLKLGKRLEHQQRFDLDSLLGQFEARGFAAVALARVPAGFSWMNDARTKPLQGPFTEVLAWLHRVFALDLARDANVVLTLRKTGVPGARGTAVERRVTHVCRECGEHSVVDFEAPLPERWICPWCGKPNPLGRLR
;
A
#
# COMPACT_ATOMS: atom_id res chain seq x y z
N MET A 1 -27.88 45.93 -9.82
CA MET A 1 -28.53 44.62 -9.60
C MET A 1 -27.62 43.53 -10.15
N SER A 2 -26.78 42.94 -9.29
CA SER A 2 -25.88 41.84 -9.66
C SER A 2 -26.21 40.67 -8.75
N ALA A 3 -27.03 39.75 -9.25
CA ALA A 3 -27.29 38.50 -8.57
C ALA A 3 -26.14 37.55 -8.91
N ARG A 4 -25.28 37.31 -7.90
CA ARG A 4 -24.32 36.20 -7.93
C ARG A 4 -25.12 34.91 -8.09
N LEU A 5 -24.86 34.19 -9.18
CA LEU A 5 -25.30 32.82 -9.39
C LEU A 5 -24.81 31.98 -8.20
N ALA A 6 -25.77 31.42 -7.45
CA ALA A 6 -25.53 30.45 -6.42
C ALA A 6 -24.90 29.20 -7.05
N ALA A 7 -23.75 28.77 -6.51
CA ALA A 7 -23.20 27.46 -6.79
C ALA A 7 -24.20 26.40 -6.31
N GLY A 8 -24.66 25.53 -7.22
CA GLY A 8 -25.49 24.38 -6.87
C GLY A 8 -24.77 23.38 -5.95
N PRO A 9 -25.51 22.49 -5.27
CA PRO A 9 -24.96 21.60 -4.26
C PRO A 9 -23.96 20.60 -4.87
N MET A 10 -22.81 20.43 -4.21
CA MET A 10 -21.74 19.54 -4.66
C MET A 10 -22.16 18.07 -4.59
N ALA A 11 -22.42 17.45 -5.74
CA ALA A 11 -22.51 16.00 -5.86
C ALA A 11 -21.10 15.38 -5.85
N SER A 12 -20.54 15.08 -4.68
CA SER A 12 -19.27 14.34 -4.57
C SER A 12 -19.40 13.13 -3.65
N GLY A 13 -19.96 12.03 -4.17
CA GLY A 13 -20.06 10.77 -3.42
C GLY A 13 -18.72 10.05 -3.19
N ALA A 14 -17.62 10.48 -3.82
CA ALA A 14 -16.28 9.96 -3.55
C ALA A 14 -15.44 10.97 -2.75
N HIS A 15 -14.79 10.52 -1.69
CA HIS A 15 -13.98 11.36 -0.80
C HIS A 15 -12.75 10.61 -0.27
N LYS A 16 -11.76 11.38 0.19
CA LYS A 16 -10.54 10.84 0.82
C LYS A 16 -10.93 10.19 2.16
N PRO A 17 -10.36 9.04 2.55
CA PRO A 17 -10.59 8.49 3.87
C PRO A 17 -10.20 9.53 4.93
N VAL A 18 -11.15 9.97 5.74
CA VAL A 18 -10.88 10.95 6.79
C VAL A 18 -10.34 10.23 8.01
N ARG A 19 -9.34 10.80 8.66
CA ARG A 19 -8.82 10.33 9.94
C ARG A 19 -9.50 11.13 11.03
N ALA A 20 -10.19 10.45 11.96
CA ALA A 20 -10.86 11.15 13.05
C ALA A 20 -9.84 11.71 14.06
N PRO A 21 -10.17 12.78 14.81
CA PRO A 21 -9.30 13.30 15.85
C PRO A 21 -8.92 12.20 16.86
N GLY A 22 -7.62 12.05 17.13
CA GLY A 22 -7.10 11.05 18.07
C GLY A 22 -6.87 9.66 17.48
N GLU A 23 -7.35 9.37 16.26
CA GLU A 23 -6.99 8.12 15.58
C GLU A 23 -5.50 8.13 15.19
N PRO A 24 -4.82 6.98 15.18
CA PRO A 24 -3.46 6.89 14.63
C PRO A 24 -3.46 7.03 13.10
N PRO A 25 -2.34 7.51 12.50
CA PRO A 25 -2.20 7.52 11.05
C PRO A 25 -2.16 6.08 10.52
N LEU A 26 -2.68 5.87 9.31
CA LEU A 26 -2.74 4.55 8.69
C LEU A 26 -2.10 4.53 7.31
N PHE A 27 -2.43 5.51 6.47
CA PHE A 27 -1.95 5.53 5.10
C PHE A 27 -0.56 6.15 5.05
N LEU A 28 0.26 5.69 4.09
CA LEU A 28 1.63 6.16 3.95
C LEU A 28 1.73 7.70 3.88
N HIS A 29 0.84 8.35 3.13
CA HIS A 29 0.85 9.82 3.04
C HIS A 29 0.56 10.51 4.39
N GLU A 30 -0.26 9.92 5.27
CA GLU A 30 -0.52 10.47 6.61
C GLU A 30 0.69 10.30 7.51
N LEU A 31 1.33 9.12 7.48
CA LEU A 31 2.54 8.85 8.25
C LEU A 31 3.69 9.74 7.83
N ILE A 32 3.87 9.94 6.52
CA ILE A 32 4.89 10.82 5.96
C ILE A 32 4.56 12.28 6.28
N ALA A 33 3.30 12.71 6.29
CA ALA A 33 2.92 14.07 6.69
C ALA A 33 3.14 14.32 8.21
N ASP A 34 2.81 13.35 9.04
CA ASP A 34 2.91 13.42 10.51
C ASP A 34 4.33 13.29 11.03
N ALA A 35 5.25 12.70 10.26
CA ALA A 35 6.63 12.52 10.68
C ALA A 35 7.27 13.88 11.03
N PRO A 36 7.88 14.04 12.23
CA PRO A 36 8.46 15.30 12.62
C PRO A 36 9.69 15.65 11.75
N PRO A 37 10.01 16.94 11.58
CA PRO A 37 11.24 17.34 10.89
C PRO A 37 12.48 16.66 11.49
N GLY A 38 13.36 16.17 10.63
CA GLY A 38 14.55 15.41 11.01
C GLY A 38 14.28 13.96 11.44
N ALA A 39 13.04 13.46 11.37
CA ALA A 39 12.77 12.05 11.62
C ALA A 39 13.49 11.16 10.60
N ARG A 40 14.01 10.04 11.09
CA ARG A 40 14.69 9.04 10.27
C ARG A 40 13.69 8.04 9.73
N VAL A 41 13.57 7.99 8.40
CA VAL A 41 12.62 7.13 7.70
C VAL A 41 13.37 6.09 6.87
N LEU A 42 13.06 4.81 7.07
CA LEU A 42 13.50 3.73 6.19
C LEU A 42 12.39 3.40 5.20
N ASP A 43 12.68 3.45 3.90
CA ASP A 43 11.83 2.88 2.84
C ASP A 43 12.45 1.56 2.36
N ALA A 44 11.97 0.45 2.91
CA ALA A 44 12.50 -0.88 2.68
C ALA A 44 11.82 -1.54 1.48
N GLY A 45 12.59 -1.84 0.42
CA GLY A 45 12.08 -2.22 -0.90
C GLY A 45 11.51 -1.03 -1.67
N CYS A 46 12.22 0.10 -1.65
CA CYS A 46 11.71 1.38 -2.13
C CYS A 46 11.48 1.46 -3.65
N GLY A 47 12.09 0.58 -4.47
CA GLY A 47 12.02 0.71 -5.92
C GLY A 47 12.38 2.14 -6.38
N PRO A 48 11.53 2.86 -7.15
CA PRO A 48 11.74 4.27 -7.51
C PRO A 48 11.42 5.28 -6.39
N GLY A 49 11.01 4.81 -5.21
CA GLY A 49 10.52 5.56 -4.05
C GLY A 49 9.05 5.24 -3.77
N SER A 50 8.70 4.85 -2.53
CA SER A 50 7.30 4.59 -2.12
C SER A 50 6.46 5.87 -2.09
N TRP A 51 7.10 7.04 -2.03
CA TRP A 51 6.51 8.37 -2.21
C TRP A 51 7.54 9.30 -2.86
N ARG A 52 7.13 10.53 -3.20
CA ARG A 52 8.04 11.55 -3.70
C ARG A 52 8.82 12.13 -2.53
N TYR A 53 10.05 11.66 -2.33
CA TYR A 53 10.89 12.11 -1.20
C TYR A 53 11.08 13.63 -1.14
N GLY A 54 11.08 14.31 -2.28
CA GLY A 54 11.19 15.78 -2.37
C GLY A 54 10.02 16.55 -1.75
N ASP A 55 8.88 15.90 -1.47
CA ASP A 55 7.74 16.52 -0.78
C ASP A 55 8.02 16.73 0.72
N ARG A 56 9.02 16.05 1.27
CA ARG A 56 9.48 16.15 2.67
C ARG A 56 11.02 16.22 2.76
N PRO A 57 11.63 17.32 2.27
CA PRO A 57 13.09 17.47 2.23
C PRO A 57 13.73 17.63 3.62
N ASP A 58 12.91 17.78 4.66
CA ASP A 58 13.28 17.89 6.06
C ASP A 58 13.42 16.53 6.76
N LEU A 59 13.02 15.42 6.14
CA LEU A 59 13.18 14.06 6.67
C LEU A 59 14.54 13.46 6.30
N ASP A 60 15.10 12.64 7.18
CA ASP A 60 16.30 11.85 6.92
C ASP A 60 15.90 10.47 6.37
N VAL A 61 15.85 10.34 5.05
CA VAL A 61 15.35 9.16 4.36
C VAL A 61 16.48 8.22 3.95
N VAL A 62 16.35 6.95 4.31
CA VAL A 62 17.15 5.85 3.76
C VAL A 62 16.24 4.98 2.91
N GLY A 63 16.43 5.03 1.60
CA GLY A 63 15.80 4.09 0.66
C GLY A 63 16.66 2.84 0.48
N PHE A 64 16.04 1.68 0.44
CA PHE A 64 16.71 0.41 0.25
C PHE A 64 15.97 -0.46 -0.78
N ASP A 65 16.66 -1.06 -1.76
CA ASP A 65 16.11 -2.15 -2.60
C ASP A 65 17.21 -3.10 -3.11
N VAL A 66 16.87 -4.34 -3.45
CA VAL A 66 17.79 -5.27 -4.15
C VAL A 66 18.04 -4.84 -5.60
N LYS A 67 17.10 -4.11 -6.21
CA LYS A 67 17.15 -3.60 -7.59
C LYS A 67 16.31 -2.33 -7.77
N PHE A 68 16.63 -1.52 -8.78
CA PHE A 68 15.93 -0.25 -9.00
C PHE A 68 15.44 -0.07 -10.46
N PRO A 69 14.39 -0.76 -10.92
CA PRO A 69 13.80 -0.51 -12.23
C PRO A 69 12.71 0.60 -12.14
N PRO A 70 12.73 1.65 -12.99
CA PRO A 70 13.71 1.96 -14.02
C PRO A 70 14.98 2.68 -13.51
N GLY A 71 14.96 3.16 -12.27
CA GLY A 71 16.11 3.76 -11.59
C GLY A 71 15.81 3.97 -10.10
N PRO A 72 16.84 4.25 -9.27
CA PRO A 72 16.64 4.57 -7.86
C PRO A 72 15.96 5.94 -7.70
N PRO A 73 15.33 6.21 -6.54
CA PRO A 73 14.87 7.55 -6.21
C PRO A 73 16.02 8.56 -6.26
N PRO A 74 15.73 9.83 -6.58
CA PRO A 74 16.75 10.87 -6.66
C PRO A 74 17.43 11.07 -5.30
N GLN A 75 18.76 11.14 -5.32
CA GLN A 75 19.53 11.48 -4.12
C GLN A 75 19.38 12.97 -3.78
N SER A 76 19.49 13.27 -2.50
CA SER A 76 19.50 14.64 -1.95
C SER A 76 20.29 14.64 -0.64
N PRO A 77 20.62 15.81 -0.06
CA PRO A 77 21.45 15.88 1.16
C PRO A 77 20.96 15.03 2.34
N ARG A 78 19.65 14.77 2.43
CA ARG A 78 19.03 13.94 3.49
C ARG A 78 18.45 12.63 2.97
N VAL A 79 18.71 12.27 1.71
CA VAL A 79 18.24 11.03 1.08
C VAL A 79 19.44 10.18 0.71
N SER A 80 19.57 9.04 1.41
CA SER A 80 20.54 8.00 1.06
C SER A 80 19.82 6.82 0.42
N VAL A 81 20.33 6.30 -0.70
CA VAL A 81 19.74 5.12 -1.37
C VAL A 81 20.79 4.03 -1.46
N LEU A 82 20.47 2.85 -0.95
CA LEU A 82 21.40 1.73 -0.82
C LEU A 82 20.86 0.48 -1.50
N ARG A 83 21.76 -0.30 -2.09
CA ARG A 83 21.47 -1.66 -2.53
C ARG A 83 21.89 -2.64 -1.44
N ALA A 84 20.95 -3.43 -0.94
CA ALA A 84 21.14 -4.46 0.09
C ALA A 84 20.10 -5.59 -0.07
N ASP A 85 19.93 -6.45 0.94
CA ASP A 85 18.85 -7.43 1.04
C ASP A 85 18.02 -7.11 2.30
N LEU A 86 16.69 -7.25 2.24
CA LEU A 86 15.83 -6.98 3.41
C LEU A 86 16.11 -7.94 4.56
N ALA A 87 16.62 -9.14 4.27
CA ALA A 87 17.07 -10.09 5.27
C ALA A 87 18.38 -9.67 5.97
N ARG A 88 19.03 -8.59 5.51
CA ARG A 88 20.28 -8.06 6.09
C ARG A 88 20.47 -6.57 5.79
N VAL A 89 19.72 -5.73 6.50
CA VAL A 89 19.71 -4.28 6.37
C VAL A 89 20.97 -3.67 7.02
N PRO A 90 21.77 -2.88 6.30
CA PRO A 90 23.05 -2.32 6.79
C PRO A 90 22.85 -1.07 7.67
N LEU A 91 21.88 -1.13 8.60
CA LEU A 91 21.58 -0.07 9.56
C LEU A 91 21.76 -0.58 10.99
N ARG A 92 21.96 0.34 11.93
CA ARG A 92 22.08 0.02 13.36
C ARG A 92 20.71 -0.34 13.94
N ASP A 93 20.73 -1.06 15.05
CA ASP A 93 19.52 -1.39 15.81
C ASP A 93 18.85 -0.11 16.32
N GLY A 94 17.52 -0.08 16.26
CA GLY A 94 16.68 0.97 16.81
C GLY A 94 17.03 2.38 16.33
N CYS A 95 17.47 2.54 15.09
CA CYS A 95 17.95 3.81 14.58
C CYS A 95 16.94 4.60 13.73
N VAL A 96 15.77 4.01 13.41
CA VAL A 96 14.74 4.65 12.57
C VAL A 96 13.43 4.90 13.31
N ASP A 97 12.84 6.08 13.08
CA ASP A 97 11.57 6.53 13.66
C ASP A 97 10.36 5.91 12.96
N LEU A 98 10.44 5.81 11.64
CA LEU A 98 9.41 5.24 10.77
C LEU A 98 10.07 4.26 9.78
N THR A 99 9.58 3.04 9.75
CA THR A 99 9.91 2.05 8.74
C THR A 99 8.73 1.86 7.81
N VAL A 100 8.96 1.92 6.51
CA VAL A 100 7.98 1.71 5.45
C VAL A 100 8.34 0.41 4.74
N CYS A 101 7.40 -0.53 4.67
CA CYS A 101 7.51 -1.75 3.90
C CYS A 101 6.24 -1.91 3.05
N HIS A 102 6.30 -1.43 1.81
CA HIS A 102 5.13 -1.21 0.97
C HIS A 102 5.10 -2.19 -0.21
N TYR A 103 4.35 -3.30 -0.09
CA TYR A 103 4.26 -4.35 -1.13
C TYR A 103 5.62 -4.99 -1.46
N VAL A 104 6.34 -5.40 -0.41
CA VAL A 104 7.70 -5.98 -0.51
C VAL A 104 7.77 -7.40 0.04
N LEU A 105 7.16 -7.67 1.20
CA LEU A 105 7.27 -8.97 1.87
C LEU A 105 6.68 -10.13 1.04
N GLU A 106 5.75 -9.87 0.11
CA GLU A 106 5.23 -10.88 -0.80
C GLU A 106 6.30 -11.43 -1.75
N HIS A 107 7.37 -10.68 -2.00
CA HIS A 107 8.41 -11.02 -2.95
C HIS A 107 9.64 -11.66 -2.32
N VAL A 108 9.80 -11.61 -0.99
CA VAL A 108 11.00 -12.13 -0.32
C VAL A 108 10.97 -13.65 -0.21
N SER A 109 12.13 -14.29 -0.24
CA SER A 109 12.26 -15.74 -0.03
C SER A 109 12.34 -16.12 1.44
N ALA A 110 12.97 -15.28 2.27
CA ALA A 110 13.19 -15.51 3.70
C ALA A 110 12.39 -14.49 4.52
N LEU A 111 11.13 -14.80 4.81
CA LEU A 111 10.20 -13.87 5.46
C LEU A 111 10.65 -13.51 6.89
N GLU A 112 11.00 -14.51 7.70
CA GLU A 112 11.33 -14.33 9.10
C GLU A 112 12.56 -13.43 9.29
N PRO A 113 13.70 -13.64 8.60
CA PRO A 113 14.82 -12.71 8.65
C PRO A 113 14.46 -11.29 8.20
N CYS A 114 13.59 -11.14 7.20
CA CYS A 114 13.13 -9.81 6.78
C CYS A 114 12.31 -9.12 7.87
N CYS A 115 11.38 -9.84 8.52
CA CYS A 115 10.61 -9.34 9.64
C CYS A 115 11.51 -9.00 10.86
N ASP A 116 12.55 -9.80 11.10
CA ASP A 116 13.54 -9.54 12.15
C ASP A 116 14.29 -8.24 11.89
N GLU A 117 14.75 -8.00 10.67
CA GLU A 117 15.45 -6.77 10.31
C GLU A 117 14.55 -5.53 10.40
N LEU A 118 13.31 -5.60 9.88
CA LEU A 118 12.32 -4.53 10.02
C LEU A 118 12.07 -4.19 11.49
N SER A 119 11.99 -5.21 12.35
CA SER A 119 11.90 -5.02 13.79
C SER A 119 13.16 -4.38 14.35
N ARG A 120 14.33 -4.97 14.08
CA ARG A 120 15.62 -4.59 14.64
C ARG A 120 15.93 -3.11 14.40
N VAL A 121 15.76 -2.63 13.17
CA VAL A 121 16.09 -1.24 12.80
C VAL A 121 15.10 -0.24 13.39
N THR A 122 13.82 -0.60 13.52
CA THR A 122 12.78 0.27 14.09
C THR A 122 13.06 0.52 15.58
N ARG A 123 13.12 1.79 16.00
CA ARG A 123 13.36 2.13 17.41
C ARG A 123 12.17 1.80 18.31
N LEU A 124 12.41 1.69 19.62
CA LEU A 124 11.33 1.63 20.60
C LEU A 124 10.44 2.89 20.50
N GLY A 125 9.12 2.70 20.48
CA GLY A 125 8.14 3.75 20.19
C GLY A 125 8.09 4.19 18.72
N GLY A 126 8.91 3.62 17.84
CA GLY A 126 8.89 3.86 16.41
C GLY A 126 7.71 3.19 15.72
N THR A 127 7.43 3.61 14.49
CA THR A 127 6.32 3.11 13.68
C THR A 127 6.82 2.21 12.56
N LEU A 128 6.09 1.13 12.29
CA LEU A 128 6.22 0.33 11.07
C LEU A 128 4.93 0.44 10.26
N TYR A 129 5.03 0.98 9.05
CA TYR A 129 4.02 0.88 8.01
C TYR A 129 4.25 -0.38 7.21
N LEU A 130 3.19 -1.18 7.05
CA LEU A 130 3.25 -2.41 6.30
C LEU A 130 2.03 -2.54 5.40
N SER A 131 2.24 -2.94 4.16
CA SER A 131 1.13 -3.35 3.29
C SER A 131 1.51 -4.54 2.44
N VAL A 132 0.58 -5.49 2.35
CA VAL A 132 0.78 -6.76 1.64
C VAL A 132 -0.51 -7.21 0.94
N PRO A 133 -0.42 -7.98 -0.14
CA PRO A 133 -1.56 -8.65 -0.72
C PRO A 133 -2.03 -9.79 0.20
N ARG A 134 -3.33 -10.01 0.26
CA ARG A 134 -3.91 -11.15 0.97
C ARG A 134 -3.92 -12.35 0.05
N ALA A 135 -3.30 -13.45 0.47
CA ALA A 135 -3.17 -14.65 -0.37
C ALA A 135 -4.50 -15.29 -0.81
N ALA A 136 -5.59 -15.02 -0.09
CA ALA A 136 -6.90 -15.55 -0.40
C ALA A 136 -7.63 -14.79 -1.52
N SER A 137 -7.16 -13.60 -1.91
CA SER A 137 -7.85 -12.74 -2.86
C SER A 137 -7.74 -13.26 -4.30
N PHE A 138 -8.75 -12.95 -5.12
CA PHE A 138 -8.78 -13.42 -6.51
C PHE A 138 -7.64 -12.83 -7.34
N ASP A 139 -7.23 -11.58 -7.10
CA ASP A 139 -6.11 -10.95 -7.78
C ASP A 139 -4.77 -11.60 -7.45
N ASP A 140 -4.53 -12.01 -6.20
CA ASP A 140 -3.33 -12.78 -5.84
C ASP A 140 -3.34 -14.17 -6.52
N ARG A 141 -4.49 -14.86 -6.51
CA ARG A 141 -4.65 -16.14 -7.21
C ARG A 141 -4.44 -16.01 -8.72
N LEU A 142 -4.99 -14.97 -9.34
CA LEU A 142 -4.83 -14.69 -10.77
C LEU A 142 -3.38 -14.33 -11.10
N TYR A 143 -2.73 -13.52 -10.26
CA TYR A 143 -1.33 -13.14 -10.44
C TYR A 143 -0.40 -14.36 -10.34
N ARG A 144 -0.62 -15.24 -9.34
CA ARG A 144 0.10 -16.51 -9.23
C ARG A 144 -0.16 -17.44 -10.41
N PHE A 145 -1.42 -17.54 -10.86
CA PHE A 145 -1.78 -18.33 -12.03
C PHE A 145 -1.11 -17.78 -13.30
N ALA A 146 -1.12 -16.46 -13.50
CA ALA A 146 -0.45 -15.81 -14.63
C ALA A 146 1.07 -16.00 -14.57
N GLY A 147 1.69 -15.91 -13.38
CA GLY A 147 3.10 -16.23 -13.16
C GLY A 147 3.43 -17.69 -13.47
N TYR A 148 2.58 -18.62 -13.03
CA TYR A 148 2.68 -20.04 -13.35
C TYR A 148 2.54 -20.28 -14.86
N PHE A 149 1.53 -19.72 -15.51
CA PHE A 149 1.35 -19.85 -16.96
C PHE A 149 2.52 -19.24 -17.74
N ALA A 150 3.02 -18.06 -17.34
CA ALA A 150 4.20 -17.45 -17.95
C ALA A 150 5.48 -18.30 -17.76
N LYS A 151 5.60 -19.00 -16.62
CA LYS A 151 6.73 -19.88 -16.30
C LYS A 151 6.68 -21.20 -17.09
N TYR A 152 5.50 -21.78 -17.27
CA TYR A 152 5.35 -23.13 -17.84
C TYR A 152 4.89 -23.18 -19.30
N ALA A 153 4.10 -22.20 -19.79
CA ALA A 153 3.59 -22.17 -21.15
C ALA A 153 4.45 -21.36 -22.14
N LEU A 154 5.25 -20.39 -21.66
CA LEU A 154 6.00 -19.43 -22.48
C LEU A 154 7.51 -19.45 -22.22
N LEU A 155 8.10 -20.64 -22.03
CA LEU A 155 9.54 -20.91 -21.90
C LEU A 155 10.45 -19.69 -22.19
N LYS A 156 10.95 -19.04 -21.12
CA LYS A 156 11.91 -17.93 -21.10
C LYS A 156 11.42 -16.52 -21.50
N LEU A 157 10.41 -15.98 -20.81
CA LEU A 157 10.21 -14.51 -20.75
C LEU A 157 10.94 -13.80 -19.61
N GLY A 158 11.81 -14.48 -18.85
CA GLY A 158 12.73 -13.87 -17.87
C GLY A 158 12.07 -13.13 -16.69
N LYS A 159 10.73 -13.10 -16.62
CA LYS A 159 9.97 -12.49 -15.54
C LYS A 159 9.82 -13.49 -14.39
N ARG A 160 10.62 -13.34 -13.33
CA ARG A 160 10.31 -13.92 -12.01
C ARG A 160 9.23 -13.05 -11.34
N LEU A 161 7.98 -13.20 -11.79
CA LEU A 161 6.81 -12.64 -11.10
C LEU A 161 6.26 -13.74 -10.20
N GLU A 162 6.80 -13.83 -8.98
CA GLU A 162 6.32 -14.81 -8.00
C GLU A 162 6.11 -14.09 -6.68
N HIS A 163 4.85 -13.91 -6.26
CA HIS A 163 4.55 -13.75 -4.84
C HIS A 163 4.96 -15.06 -4.18
N GLN A 164 6.09 -15.04 -3.48
CA GLN A 164 6.64 -16.20 -2.78
C GLN A 164 5.85 -16.43 -1.50
N GLN A 165 5.55 -15.35 -0.78
CA GLN A 165 4.87 -15.41 0.51
C GLN A 165 3.36 -15.35 0.36
N ARG A 166 2.66 -15.89 1.37
CA ARG A 166 1.19 -15.84 1.50
C ARG A 166 0.86 -15.21 2.84
N PHE A 167 0.08 -14.14 2.82
CA PHE A 167 -0.33 -13.46 4.04
C PHE A 167 -1.80 -13.68 4.34
N ASP A 168 -2.03 -14.16 5.56
CA ASP A 168 -3.25 -13.96 6.33
C ASP A 168 -2.99 -12.88 7.39
N LEU A 169 -4.03 -12.14 7.77
CA LEU A 169 -3.88 -10.98 8.66
C LEU A 169 -3.40 -11.40 10.05
N ASP A 170 -3.95 -12.48 10.61
CA ASP A 170 -3.71 -12.87 12.00
C ASP A 170 -2.28 -13.41 12.18
N SER A 171 -1.78 -14.22 11.24
CA SER A 171 -0.38 -14.66 11.20
C SER A 171 0.57 -13.50 11.02
N LEU A 172 0.25 -12.54 10.13
CA LEU A 172 1.09 -11.36 9.93
C LEU A 172 1.18 -10.51 11.20
N LEU A 173 0.04 -10.27 11.86
CA LEU A 173 0.00 -9.59 13.15
C LEU A 173 0.80 -10.36 14.20
N GLY A 174 0.58 -11.67 14.33
CA GLY A 174 1.30 -12.52 15.28
C GLY A 174 2.81 -12.49 15.08
N GLN A 175 3.31 -12.43 13.84
CA GLN A 175 4.73 -12.30 13.55
C GLN A 175 5.33 -10.99 14.09
N PHE A 176 4.62 -9.87 13.97
CA PHE A 176 5.11 -8.58 14.48
C PHE A 176 4.85 -8.40 15.98
N GLU A 177 3.76 -8.96 16.50
CA GLU A 177 3.48 -9.03 17.94
C GLU A 177 4.58 -9.79 18.69
N ALA A 178 5.00 -10.95 18.18
CA ALA A 178 6.13 -11.71 18.73
C ALA A 178 7.44 -10.89 18.74
N ARG A 179 7.55 -9.88 17.87
CA ARG A 179 8.70 -8.96 17.76
C ARG A 179 8.51 -7.65 18.54
N GLY A 180 7.48 -7.59 19.40
CA GLY A 180 7.22 -6.44 20.26
C GLY A 180 6.59 -5.26 19.54
N PHE A 181 5.78 -5.51 18.50
CA PHE A 181 4.89 -4.51 17.90
C PHE A 181 3.45 -4.71 18.34
N ALA A 182 2.70 -3.61 18.40
CA ALA A 182 1.25 -3.63 18.54
C ALA A 182 0.61 -2.91 17.35
N ALA A 183 -0.41 -3.50 16.73
CA ALA A 183 -1.16 -2.84 15.67
C ALA A 183 -2.00 -1.69 16.23
N VAL A 184 -1.91 -0.53 15.60
CA VAL A 184 -2.62 0.69 16.01
C VAL A 184 -3.68 1.12 15.00
N ALA A 185 -3.49 0.82 13.72
CA ALA A 185 -4.50 0.98 12.69
C ALA A 185 -4.38 -0.10 11.61
N LEU A 186 -5.51 -0.42 10.97
CA LEU A 186 -5.54 -1.29 9.80
C LEU A 186 -6.61 -0.86 8.80
N ALA A 187 -6.43 -1.22 7.53
CA ALA A 187 -7.51 -1.24 6.55
C ALA A 187 -7.41 -2.47 5.66
N ARG A 188 -8.56 -3.06 5.35
CA ARG A 188 -8.72 -3.99 4.24
C ARG A 188 -9.01 -3.17 3.00
N VAL A 189 -8.17 -3.30 2.00
CA VAL A 189 -8.26 -2.44 0.81
C VAL A 189 -8.56 -3.27 -0.43
N PRO A 190 -9.39 -2.75 -1.35
CA PRO A 190 -9.62 -3.36 -2.65
C PRO A 190 -8.31 -3.65 -3.39
N ALA A 191 -8.34 -4.59 -4.32
CA ALA A 191 -7.21 -4.77 -5.24
C ALA A 191 -6.99 -3.45 -5.96
N GLY A 192 -5.76 -2.92 -5.94
CA GLY A 192 -5.30 -1.79 -6.77
C GLY A 192 -4.80 -2.23 -8.15
N PHE A 193 -4.44 -3.51 -8.30
CA PHE A 193 -3.73 -4.09 -9.47
C PHE A 193 -2.46 -3.28 -9.83
N SER A 194 -1.67 -2.91 -8.82
CA SER A 194 -0.40 -2.20 -8.95
C SER A 194 0.65 -2.98 -9.77
N TRP A 195 0.57 -4.31 -9.83
CA TRP A 195 1.41 -5.14 -10.70
C TRP A 195 1.21 -4.89 -12.21
N MET A 196 0.10 -4.25 -12.60
CA MET A 196 -0.11 -3.78 -13.97
C MET A 196 0.51 -2.41 -14.25
N ASN A 197 1.28 -1.83 -13.32
CA ASN A 197 1.98 -0.56 -13.55
C ASN A 197 3.31 -0.71 -14.32
N ASP A 198 3.71 -1.93 -14.69
CA ASP A 198 4.80 -2.15 -15.64
C ASP A 198 4.40 -1.64 -17.03
N ALA A 199 5.30 -0.93 -17.72
CA ALA A 199 5.03 -0.34 -19.03
C ALA A 199 4.45 -1.33 -20.06
N ARG A 200 4.77 -2.63 -19.93
CA ARG A 200 4.26 -3.69 -20.82
C ARG A 200 2.81 -4.09 -20.53
N THR A 201 2.37 -3.97 -19.27
CA THR A 201 1.03 -4.39 -18.83
C THR A 201 0.09 -3.20 -18.55
N LYS A 202 0.63 -1.99 -18.40
CA LYS A 202 -0.12 -0.74 -18.17
C LYS A 202 -1.23 -0.52 -19.21
N PRO A 203 -1.03 -0.74 -20.52
CA PRO A 203 -2.11 -0.58 -21.50
C PRO A 203 -3.30 -1.52 -21.29
N LEU A 204 -3.08 -2.68 -20.67
CA LEU A 204 -4.14 -3.68 -20.40
C LEU A 204 -4.93 -3.37 -19.12
N GLN A 205 -4.42 -2.49 -18.26
CA GLN A 205 -5.02 -2.21 -16.94
C GLN A 205 -6.43 -1.61 -17.08
N GLY A 206 -6.61 -0.65 -17.99
CA GLY A 206 -7.91 -0.01 -18.24
C GLY A 206 -8.99 -1.02 -18.62
N PRO A 207 -8.87 -1.73 -19.77
CA PRO A 207 -9.84 -2.72 -20.21
C PRO A 207 -10.13 -3.81 -19.15
N PHE A 208 -9.11 -4.28 -18.45
CA PHE A 208 -9.28 -5.29 -17.41
C PHE A 208 -10.11 -4.77 -16.24
N THR A 209 -9.83 -3.55 -15.74
CA THR A 209 -10.58 -2.96 -14.64
C THR A 209 -12.04 -2.65 -15.00
N GLU A 210 -12.32 -2.31 -16.26
CA GLU A 210 -13.70 -2.14 -16.77
C GLU A 210 -14.48 -3.46 -16.74
N VAL A 211 -13.86 -4.57 -17.17
CA VAL A 211 -14.47 -5.90 -17.12
C VAL A 211 -14.79 -6.29 -15.67
N LEU A 212 -13.87 -6.08 -14.74
CA LEU A 212 -14.11 -6.38 -13.33
C LEU A 212 -15.26 -5.55 -12.75
N ALA A 213 -15.31 -4.26 -13.06
CA ALA A 213 -16.40 -3.40 -12.63
C ALA A 213 -17.75 -3.81 -13.24
N TRP A 214 -17.76 -4.22 -14.51
CA TRP A 214 -18.94 -4.76 -15.16
C TRP A 214 -19.40 -6.08 -14.51
N LEU A 215 -18.49 -7.01 -14.24
CA LEU A 215 -18.79 -8.26 -13.52
C LEU A 215 -19.39 -7.97 -12.13
N HIS A 216 -18.80 -7.02 -11.40
CA HIS A 216 -19.32 -6.59 -10.11
C HIS A 216 -20.74 -5.99 -10.25
N ARG A 217 -20.97 -5.11 -11.23
CA ARG A 217 -22.29 -4.52 -11.50
C ARG A 217 -23.35 -5.55 -11.84
N VAL A 218 -23.08 -6.42 -12.81
CA VAL A 218 -24.07 -7.35 -13.37
C VAL A 218 -24.30 -8.55 -12.45
N PHE A 219 -23.24 -9.14 -11.93
CA PHE A 219 -23.31 -10.42 -11.22
C PHE A 219 -23.07 -10.33 -9.70
N ALA A 220 -22.86 -9.12 -9.15
CA ALA A 220 -22.46 -8.92 -7.75
C ALA A 220 -21.13 -9.63 -7.38
N LEU A 221 -20.31 -9.97 -8.38
CA LEU A 221 -19.07 -10.69 -8.19
C LEU A 221 -17.91 -9.70 -8.00
N ASP A 222 -17.54 -9.44 -6.75
CA ASP A 222 -16.45 -8.52 -6.42
C ASP A 222 -15.09 -9.22 -6.32
N LEU A 223 -14.45 -9.38 -7.48
CA LEU A 223 -13.15 -10.01 -7.61
C LEU A 223 -11.99 -9.17 -7.04
N ALA A 224 -12.25 -7.93 -6.64
CA ALA A 224 -11.27 -7.04 -6.04
C ALA A 224 -11.53 -6.81 -4.54
N ARG A 225 -12.46 -7.55 -3.93
CA ARG A 225 -12.83 -7.35 -2.53
C ARG A 225 -11.68 -7.72 -1.60
N ASP A 226 -11.36 -6.80 -0.70
CA ASP A 226 -10.43 -7.03 0.40
C ASP A 226 -9.11 -7.67 -0.09
N ALA A 227 -8.52 -7.19 -1.17
CA ALA A 227 -7.38 -7.86 -1.76
C ALA A 227 -6.07 -7.60 -1.02
N ASN A 228 -5.93 -6.43 -0.39
CA ASN A 228 -4.71 -6.09 0.33
C ASN A 228 -5.06 -5.69 1.76
N VAL A 229 -4.02 -5.65 2.59
CA VAL A 229 -4.08 -5.16 3.95
C VAL A 229 -3.04 -4.06 4.09
N VAL A 230 -3.43 -2.96 4.70
CA VAL A 230 -2.54 -1.88 5.13
C VAL A 230 -2.57 -1.84 6.66
N LEU A 231 -1.39 -1.75 7.28
CA LEU A 231 -1.19 -1.79 8.72
C LEU A 231 -0.26 -0.66 9.15
N THR A 232 -0.58 -0.08 10.30
CA THR A 232 0.38 0.70 11.08
C THR A 232 0.59 0.01 12.42
N LEU A 233 1.86 -0.29 12.70
CA LEU A 233 2.33 -1.02 13.88
C LEU A 233 3.23 -0.09 14.70
N ARG A 234 3.10 -0.11 16.02
CA ARG A 234 3.94 0.64 16.96
C ARG A 234 4.86 -0.33 17.69
N LYS A 235 6.17 -0.07 17.72
CA LYS A 235 7.12 -0.90 18.49
C LYS A 235 6.99 -0.58 19.99
N THR A 236 6.40 -1.50 20.75
CA THR A 236 6.20 -1.39 22.21
C THR A 236 7.33 -1.99 23.01
N GLY A 237 8.11 -2.90 22.40
CA GLY A 237 9.18 -3.64 23.08
C GLY A 237 8.66 -4.76 24.00
N VAL A 238 7.36 -5.02 24.02
CA VAL A 238 6.73 -6.10 24.80
C VAL A 238 6.29 -7.20 23.84
N PRO A 239 7.03 -8.31 23.72
CA PRO A 239 6.65 -9.44 22.86
C PRO A 239 5.28 -10.00 23.23
N GLY A 240 4.46 -10.28 22.21
CA GLY A 240 3.14 -10.87 22.34
C GLY A 240 2.03 -9.90 22.78
N ALA A 241 2.33 -8.61 22.97
CA ALA A 241 1.32 -7.61 23.29
C ALA A 241 0.41 -7.36 22.09
N ARG A 242 -0.85 -7.79 22.18
CA ARG A 242 -1.86 -7.50 21.14
C ARG A 242 -2.24 -6.03 21.15
N GLY A 243 -2.19 -5.41 19.98
CA GLY A 243 -2.71 -4.05 19.78
C GLY A 243 -4.22 -4.04 19.58
N THR A 244 -4.85 -2.92 19.90
CA THR A 244 -6.23 -2.62 19.51
C THR A 244 -6.21 -1.70 18.30
N ALA A 245 -6.12 -2.29 17.11
CA ALA A 245 -6.05 -1.51 15.88
C ALA A 245 -7.39 -0.89 15.52
N VAL A 246 -7.38 0.41 15.21
CA VAL A 246 -8.54 1.09 14.62
C VAL A 246 -8.66 0.67 13.16
N GLU A 247 -9.75 0.01 12.79
CA GLU A 247 -10.03 -0.37 11.40
C GLU A 247 -10.64 0.82 10.64
N ARG A 248 -9.99 1.26 9.56
CA ARG A 248 -10.46 2.35 8.71
C ARG A 248 -11.08 1.81 7.43
N ARG A 249 -12.29 2.30 7.13
CA ARG A 249 -13.03 1.88 5.94
C ARG A 249 -12.38 2.41 4.66
N VAL A 250 -12.17 1.50 3.71
CA VAL A 250 -11.78 1.82 2.33
C VAL A 250 -12.69 1.02 1.40
N THR A 251 -13.29 1.69 0.43
CA THR A 251 -14.22 1.03 -0.52
C THR A 251 -13.61 0.90 -1.90
N HIS A 252 -12.76 1.85 -2.31
CA HIS A 252 -12.21 1.94 -3.65
C HIS A 252 -10.74 2.38 -3.61
N VAL A 253 -10.00 1.99 -4.64
CA VAL A 253 -8.62 2.40 -4.87
C VAL A 253 -8.54 2.97 -6.28
N CYS A 254 -7.92 4.14 -6.43
CA CYS A 254 -7.75 4.75 -7.73
C CYS A 254 -6.79 3.92 -8.59
N ARG A 255 -7.18 3.60 -9.82
CA ARG A 255 -6.37 2.85 -10.80
C ARG A 255 -5.23 3.67 -11.39
N GLU A 256 -5.36 4.99 -11.35
CA GLU A 256 -4.37 5.92 -11.86
C GLU A 256 -3.28 6.23 -10.84
N CYS A 257 -3.66 6.72 -9.65
CA CYS A 257 -2.69 7.15 -8.63
C CYS A 257 -2.49 6.15 -7.48
N GLY A 258 -3.27 5.07 -7.41
CA GLY A 258 -3.16 4.06 -6.34
C GLY A 258 -3.72 4.48 -4.98
N GLU A 259 -4.24 5.70 -4.85
CA GLU A 259 -4.72 6.21 -3.57
C GLU A 259 -6.07 5.61 -3.16
N HIS A 260 -6.24 5.48 -1.85
CA HIS A 260 -7.43 4.92 -1.21
C HIS A 260 -8.56 5.95 -1.18
N SER A 261 -9.80 5.49 -1.34
CA SER A 261 -10.99 6.35 -1.36
C SER A 261 -12.19 5.66 -0.72
N VAL A 262 -13.08 6.48 -0.19
CA VAL A 262 -14.41 6.08 0.26
C VAL A 262 -15.40 6.61 -0.77
N VAL A 263 -16.30 5.75 -1.25
CA VAL A 263 -17.30 6.06 -2.25
C VAL A 263 -18.65 5.65 -1.70
N ASP A 264 -19.48 6.64 -1.43
CA ASP A 264 -20.80 6.54 -0.81
C ASP A 264 -21.79 7.36 -1.66
N PHE A 265 -22.17 6.83 -2.82
CA PHE A 265 -23.20 7.44 -3.65
C PHE A 265 -24.60 7.06 -3.18
N GLU A 266 -25.54 7.99 -3.31
CA GLU A 266 -26.97 7.67 -3.26
C GLU A 266 -27.45 7.22 -4.65
N ALA A 267 -28.51 6.41 -4.70
CA ALA A 267 -29.07 5.96 -5.97
C ALA A 267 -29.73 7.13 -6.74
N PRO A 268 -29.65 7.16 -8.08
CA PRO A 268 -29.03 6.17 -8.97
C PRO A 268 -27.50 6.25 -8.98
N LEU A 269 -26.86 5.08 -8.96
CA LEU A 269 -25.39 4.99 -8.94
C LEU A 269 -24.79 5.35 -10.30
N PRO A 270 -23.71 6.17 -10.35
CA PRO A 270 -23.02 6.46 -11.59
C PRO A 270 -22.20 5.25 -12.06
N GLU A 271 -21.90 5.16 -13.36
CA GLU A 271 -21.01 4.10 -13.87
C GLU A 271 -19.56 4.26 -13.40
N ARG A 272 -19.15 5.50 -13.11
CA ARG A 272 -17.80 5.91 -12.76
C ARG A 272 -17.81 6.84 -11.54
N TRP A 273 -16.70 6.85 -10.81
CA TRP A 273 -16.41 7.80 -9.75
C TRP A 273 -15.17 8.63 -10.08
N ILE A 274 -15.08 9.84 -9.55
CA ILE A 274 -13.91 10.72 -9.74
C ILE A 274 -13.01 10.60 -8.52
N CYS A 275 -11.72 10.33 -8.76
CA CYS A 275 -10.76 10.22 -7.67
C CYS A 275 -10.54 11.58 -6.98
N PRO A 276 -10.73 11.69 -5.66
CA PRO A 276 -10.56 12.95 -4.92
C PRO A 276 -9.09 13.35 -4.75
N TRP A 277 -8.14 12.50 -5.16
CA TRP A 277 -6.71 12.76 -5.11
C TRP A 277 -6.16 13.32 -6.42
N CYS A 278 -6.50 12.70 -7.55
CA CYS A 278 -5.93 13.05 -8.86
C CYS A 278 -6.96 13.56 -9.88
N GLY A 279 -8.25 13.59 -9.53
CA GLY A 279 -9.34 14.03 -10.42
C GLY A 279 -9.64 13.09 -11.58
N LYS A 280 -9.00 11.91 -11.66
CA LYS A 280 -9.21 10.96 -12.77
C LYS A 280 -10.46 10.10 -12.56
N PRO A 281 -11.21 9.79 -13.64
CA PRO A 281 -12.35 8.91 -13.57
C PRO A 281 -11.92 7.45 -13.39
N ASN A 282 -12.67 6.71 -12.60
CA ASN A 282 -12.45 5.30 -12.30
C ASN A 282 -13.78 4.54 -12.41
N PRO A 283 -13.80 3.29 -12.91
CA PRO A 283 -15.02 2.51 -12.96
C PRO A 283 -15.51 2.17 -11.55
N LEU A 284 -16.82 2.29 -11.28
CA LEU A 284 -17.38 2.12 -9.94
C LEU A 284 -17.58 0.65 -9.54
N GLY A 285 -18.11 -0.19 -10.43
CA GLY A 285 -18.66 -1.47 -9.97
C GLY A 285 -19.97 -1.24 -9.19
N ARG A 286 -20.13 -1.91 -8.04
CA ARG A 286 -21.17 -1.61 -7.04
C ARG A 286 -20.55 -1.00 -5.78
N LEU A 287 -21.37 -0.35 -4.97
CA LEU A 287 -20.98 0.10 -3.63
C LEU A 287 -20.72 -1.08 -2.69
N ARG A 288 -19.80 -0.89 -1.75
CA ARG A 288 -19.32 -1.90 -0.79
C ARG A 288 -19.65 -1.54 0.65
#